data_AF-A0A1Z3U7B5-F1
#
_entry.id   AF-A0A1Z3U7B5-F1
#
_cell.length_a   1.000
_cell.length_b   1.000
_cell.length_c   1.000
_cell.angle_alpha   90.00
_cell.angle_beta   90.00
_cell.angle_gamma   90.00
#
_symmetry.space_group_name_H-M   'P 1'
#
loop_
_entity.id
_entity.type
_entity.pdbx_description
1 polymer ?
#
loop_
_entity_poly.entity_id
_entity_poly.type
_entity_poly.pdbx_seq_one_letter_code
_entity_poly.pdbx_strand_id
1 'polypeptide(L)'
;MMTTMETTTMAKVFYMGVVERGLNGSFGVYFPDLPGCVSAAETFEETVTGGQEALELHLEGMIEDGLDIPDPSPVTAFDADEWPGSQVVRIVMFPVENPGAKVEDSTPAVRINMTMNSRLLSRVDAAAQANGLTRSGLLALAARQWINTNGSGANR
;
A
#
# COMPACT_ATOMS: atom_id res chain seq x y z
N MET A 1 -31.52 0.26 -15.27
CA MET A 1 -30.98 -0.68 -14.26
C MET A 1 -29.66 -0.11 -13.80
N MET A 2 -29.59 0.33 -12.54
CA MET A 2 -28.38 0.91 -11.95
C MET A 2 -27.34 -0.19 -11.75
N THR A 3 -26.17 -0.04 -12.35
CA THR A 3 -24.99 -0.86 -12.06
C THR A 3 -24.56 -0.54 -10.62
N THR A 4 -24.73 -1.51 -9.72
CA THR A 4 -24.13 -1.49 -8.41
C THR A 4 -22.61 -1.52 -8.59
N MET A 5 -21.96 -0.39 -8.33
CA MET A 5 -20.51 -0.33 -8.12
C MET A 5 -20.23 -1.09 -6.82
N GLU A 6 -19.82 -2.36 -6.92
CA GLU A 6 -19.28 -3.08 -5.77
C GLU A 6 -18.02 -2.35 -5.32
N THR A 7 -18.12 -1.69 -4.17
CA THR A 7 -16.98 -1.07 -3.51
C THR A 7 -16.16 -2.20 -2.91
N THR A 8 -15.25 -2.78 -3.71
CA THR A 8 -14.20 -3.66 -3.19
C THR A 8 -13.42 -2.85 -2.17
N THR A 9 -13.56 -3.17 -0.90
CA THR A 9 -12.75 -2.57 0.17
C THR A 9 -11.29 -2.91 -0.11
N MET A 10 -10.58 -1.98 -0.76
CA MET A 10 -9.13 -2.07 -0.99
C MET A 10 -8.44 -2.11 0.37
N ALA A 11 -7.54 -3.07 0.58
CA ALA A 11 -6.77 -3.14 1.80
C ALA A 11 -5.98 -1.85 1.98
N LYS A 12 -6.06 -1.23 3.16
CA LYS A 12 -5.24 -0.06 3.50
C LYS A 12 -3.92 -0.52 4.11
N VAL A 13 -2.84 0.13 3.69
CA VAL A 13 -1.53 0.04 4.35
C VAL A 13 -1.23 1.38 5.01
N PHE A 14 -0.35 1.37 6.02
CA PHE A 14 -0.03 2.57 6.80
C PHE A 14 1.46 2.85 6.73
N TYR A 15 1.84 3.97 6.12
CA TYR A 15 3.21 4.45 6.15
C TYR A 15 3.44 5.34 7.37
N MET A 16 4.62 5.20 7.95
CA MET A 16 5.04 6.06 9.04
C MET A 16 5.61 7.36 8.47
N GLY A 17 5.01 8.49 8.82
CA GLY A 17 5.56 9.81 8.57
C GLY A 17 6.16 10.38 9.86
N VAL A 18 7.39 10.86 9.78
CA VAL A 18 8.09 11.50 10.88
C VAL A 18 7.95 13.00 10.72
N VAL A 19 7.33 13.65 11.72
CA VAL A 19 7.12 15.08 11.73
C VAL A 19 8.21 15.75 12.57
N GLU A 20 8.91 16.69 11.96
CA GLU A 20 9.97 17.49 12.57
C GLU A 20 9.61 18.97 12.63
N ARG A 21 10.22 19.69 13.57
CA ARG A 21 10.12 21.15 13.66
C ARG A 21 11.27 21.79 12.91
N GLY A 22 10.93 22.69 11.98
CA GLY A 22 11.86 23.51 11.23
C GLY A 22 12.37 24.71 12.02
N LEU A 23 13.45 25.31 11.52
CA LEU A 23 14.18 26.41 12.18
C LEU A 23 13.33 27.66 12.45
N ASN A 24 12.29 27.91 11.63
CA ASN A 24 11.41 29.07 11.76
C ASN A 24 10.10 28.75 12.50
N GLY A 25 10.02 27.62 13.19
CA GLY A 25 8.81 27.16 13.87
C GLY A 25 7.81 26.43 12.97
N SER A 26 8.10 26.33 11.67
CA SER A 26 7.37 25.50 10.70
C SER A 26 7.49 24.01 11.03
N PHE A 27 6.70 23.19 10.36
CA PHE A 27 6.73 21.75 10.48
C PHE A 27 7.08 21.12 9.13
N GLY A 28 7.82 20.03 9.17
CA GLY A 28 8.12 19.18 8.02
C GLY A 28 7.72 17.75 8.33
N VAL A 29 7.32 17.00 7.32
CA VAL A 29 7.11 15.56 7.40
C VAL A 29 7.91 14.86 6.31
N TYR A 30 8.53 13.75 6.66
CA TYR A 30 9.18 12.86 5.71
C TYR A 30 8.83 11.40 6.02
N PHE A 31 8.98 10.54 5.02
CA PHE A 31 8.63 9.12 5.12
C PHE A 31 9.92 8.28 5.02
N PRO A 32 10.39 7.64 6.10
CA PRO A 32 11.64 6.88 6.08
C PRO A 32 11.66 5.74 5.05
N ASP A 33 10.50 5.11 4.83
CA ASP A 33 10.35 4.03 3.84
C ASP A 33 10.32 4.55 2.39
N LEU A 34 10.08 5.85 2.19
CA LEU A 34 9.96 6.47 0.87
C LEU A 34 10.89 7.69 0.78
N PRO A 35 12.22 7.47 0.65
CA PRO A 35 13.19 8.55 0.60
C PRO A 35 12.88 9.55 -0.52
N GLY A 36 12.76 10.83 -0.14
CA GLY A 36 12.40 11.92 -1.06
C GLY A 36 10.92 12.30 -1.03
N CYS A 37 10.05 11.50 -0.41
CA CYS A 37 8.68 11.90 -0.10
C CYS A 37 8.67 12.81 1.14
N VAL A 38 8.44 14.10 0.93
CA VAL A 38 8.46 15.13 1.97
C VAL A 38 7.34 16.15 1.77
N SER A 39 6.87 16.75 2.85
CA SER A 39 5.97 17.92 2.81
C SER A 39 6.28 18.85 3.98
N ALA A 40 5.94 20.13 3.86
CA ALA A 40 6.19 21.12 4.91
C ALA A 40 5.15 22.24 4.88
N ALA A 41 4.76 22.71 6.07
CA ALA A 41 3.83 23.82 6.23
C ALA A 41 4.11 24.61 7.52
N GLU A 42 3.39 25.72 7.71
CA GLU A 42 3.54 26.56 8.91
C GLU A 42 2.91 25.90 10.14
N THR A 43 1.85 25.11 9.95
CA THR A 43 1.14 24.41 11.02
C THR A 43 1.33 22.89 10.95
N PHE A 44 1.11 22.23 12.09
CA PHE A 44 1.19 20.77 12.17
C PHE A 44 0.09 20.11 11.34
N GLU A 45 -1.13 20.63 11.41
CA GLU A 45 -2.31 20.13 10.71
C GLU A 45 -2.17 20.23 9.19
N GLU A 46 -1.65 21.35 8.69
CA GLU A 46 -1.36 21.51 7.26
C GLU A 46 -0.22 20.59 6.82
N THR A 47 0.79 20.38 7.67
CA THR A 47 1.90 19.47 7.37
C THR A 47 1.43 18.02 7.27
N VAL A 48 0.52 17.60 8.15
CA VAL A 48 -0.09 16.25 8.05
C VAL A 48 -0.98 16.17 6.81
N THR A 49 -1.79 17.18 6.51
CA THR A 49 -2.64 17.17 5.31
C THR A 49 -1.79 17.09 4.04
N GLY A 50 -0.80 17.97 3.90
CA GLY A 50 0.13 17.97 2.76
C GLY A 50 1.03 16.74 2.74
N GLY A 51 1.31 16.11 3.89
CA GLY A 51 2.02 14.84 3.97
C GLY A 51 1.22 13.68 3.37
N GLN A 52 -0.10 13.65 3.59
CA GLN A 52 -0.99 12.66 2.97
C GLN A 52 -1.00 12.84 1.45
N GLU A 53 -1.16 14.07 0.96
CA GLU A 53 -1.17 14.38 -0.47
C GLU A 53 0.18 14.04 -1.12
N ALA A 54 1.29 14.40 -0.48
CA ALA A 54 2.63 14.08 -0.98
C ALA A 54 2.86 12.57 -1.06
N LEU A 55 2.41 11.81 -0.05
CA LEU A 55 2.53 10.36 -0.02
C LEU A 55 1.74 9.70 -1.15
N GLU A 56 0.48 10.09 -1.34
CA GLU A 56 -0.38 9.55 -2.40
C GLU A 56 0.21 9.84 -3.79
N LEU A 57 0.65 11.07 -4.02
CA LEU A 57 1.27 11.49 -5.28
C LEU A 57 2.60 10.77 -5.55
N HIS A 58 3.42 10.59 -4.52
CA HIS A 58 4.71 9.91 -4.66
C HIS A 58 4.51 8.44 -5.03
N LEU A 59 3.58 7.75 -4.37
CA LEU A 59 3.24 6.35 -4.67
C LEU A 59 2.63 6.21 -6.07
N GLU A 60 1.78 7.15 -6.49
CA GLU A 60 1.25 7.17 -7.86
C GLU A 60 2.36 7.31 -8.89
N GLY A 61 3.29 8.26 -8.71
CA GLY A 61 4.44 8.42 -9.58
C GLY A 61 5.33 7.17 -9.65
N MET A 62 5.58 6.50 -8.52
CA MET A 62 6.31 5.23 -8.51
C MET A 62 5.60 4.13 -9.31
N ILE A 63 4.26 4.04 -9.23
CA ILE A 63 3.47 3.09 -10.02
C ILE A 63 3.59 3.41 -11.51
N GLU A 64 3.46 4.69 -11.90
CA GLU A 64 3.55 5.13 -13.29
C GLU A 64 4.93 4.83 -13.91
N ASP A 65 5.99 5.02 -13.12
CA ASP A 65 7.37 4.73 -13.51
C ASP A 65 7.73 3.23 -13.45
N GLY A 66 6.82 2.39 -12.94
CA GLY A 66 7.05 0.94 -12.78
C GLY A 66 8.11 0.60 -11.74
N LEU A 67 8.28 1.46 -10.72
CA LEU A 67 9.20 1.26 -9.62
C LEU A 67 8.60 0.33 -8.55
N ASP A 68 9.47 -0.44 -7.90
CA ASP A 68 9.07 -1.27 -6.76
C ASP A 68 8.63 -0.39 -5.60
N ILE A 69 7.48 -0.73 -5.01
CA ILE A 69 6.92 0.01 -3.86
C ILE A 69 7.35 -0.70 -2.58
N PRO A 70 8.08 -0.02 -1.68
CA PRO A 70 8.57 -0.64 -0.46
C PRO A 70 7.42 -0.93 0.49
N ASP A 71 7.46 -2.09 1.15
CA ASP A 71 6.50 -2.40 2.21
C ASP A 71 6.70 -1.43 3.40
N PRO A 72 5.62 -0.94 4.03
CA PRO A 72 5.74 -0.06 5.19
C PRO A 72 6.45 -0.75 6.35
N SER A 73 7.43 -0.06 6.95
CA SER A 73 8.12 -0.55 8.13
C SER A 73 7.20 -0.48 9.37
N PRO A 74 7.31 -1.44 10.31
CA PRO A 74 6.62 -1.34 11.58
C PRO A 74 7.17 -0.14 12.37
N VAL A 75 6.29 0.58 13.07
CA VAL A 75 6.68 1.75 13.91
C VAL A 75 7.78 1.40 14.92
N THR A 76 7.83 0.16 15.40
CA THR A 76 8.85 -0.33 16.34
C THR A 76 10.26 -0.38 15.75
N ALA A 77 10.41 -0.30 14.43
CA ALA A 77 11.72 -0.23 13.77
C ALA A 77 12.30 1.19 13.74
N PHE A 78 11.52 2.20 14.17
CA PHE A 78 11.96 3.58 14.23
C PHE A 78 12.39 3.96 15.64
N ASP A 79 13.64 4.42 15.77
CA ASP A 79 14.16 5.04 16.99
C ASP A 79 14.37 6.53 16.76
N ALA A 80 13.61 7.37 17.48
CA ALA A 80 13.68 8.82 17.36
C ALA A 80 15.00 9.38 17.91
N ASP A 81 15.67 8.67 18.82
CA ASP A 81 16.91 9.09 19.46
C ASP A 81 18.13 8.85 18.55
N GLU A 82 18.02 7.93 17.59
CA GLU A 82 19.07 7.61 16.62
C GLU A 82 19.02 8.51 15.38
N TRP A 83 17.96 9.32 15.20
CA TRP A 83 17.82 10.18 14.03
C TRP A 83 18.58 11.51 14.20
N PRO A 84 19.61 11.80 13.39
CA PRO A 84 20.47 12.98 13.59
C PRO A 84 19.71 14.30 13.42
N GLY A 85 19.86 15.21 14.39
CA GLY A 85 19.29 16.57 14.33
C GLY A 85 17.84 16.71 14.85
N SER A 86 17.35 15.72 15.59
CA SER A 86 15.94 15.53 15.97
C SER A 86 15.33 16.69 16.77
N GLN A 87 14.68 17.61 16.06
CA GLN A 87 13.43 18.19 16.56
C GLN A 87 12.24 17.34 16.10
N VAL A 88 12.37 16.00 16.18
CA VAL A 88 11.26 15.09 15.91
C VAL A 88 10.17 15.42 16.91
N VAL A 89 9.05 15.91 16.40
CA VAL A 89 7.92 16.33 17.22
C VAL A 89 6.98 15.16 17.41
N ARG A 90 6.64 14.44 16.35
CA ARG A 90 5.63 13.36 16.36
C ARG A 90 5.89 12.34 15.26
N ILE A 91 5.34 11.14 15.48
CA ILE A 91 5.17 10.11 14.46
C ILE A 91 3.68 10.04 14.13
N VAL A 92 3.34 10.06 12.84
CA VAL A 92 1.97 9.99 12.34
C VAL A 92 1.86 8.83 11.35
N MET A 93 0.79 8.04 11.44
CA MET A 93 0.52 6.95 10.51
C MET A 93 -0.41 7.43 9.41
N PHE A 94 0.05 7.33 8.17
CA PHE A 94 -0.66 7.78 6.98
C PHE A 94 -1.30 6.58 6.27
N PRO A 95 -2.63 6.48 6.26
CA PRO A 95 -3.32 5.42 5.55
C PRO A 95 -3.30 5.67 4.04
N VAL A 96 -2.89 4.69 3.25
CA VAL A 96 -3.03 4.71 1.79
C VAL A 96 -3.66 3.41 1.30
N GLU A 97 -4.29 3.47 0.13
CA GLU A 97 -4.69 2.25 -0.57
C GLU A 97 -3.45 1.41 -0.87
N ASN A 98 -3.52 0.09 -0.69
CA ASN A 98 -2.38 -0.79 -0.95
C ASN A 98 -1.85 -0.61 -2.38
N PRO A 99 -0.66 0.00 -2.57
CA PRO A 99 -0.15 0.32 -3.90
C PRO A 99 0.31 -0.95 -4.65
N GLY A 100 0.70 -2.00 -3.93
CA GLY A 100 1.12 -3.28 -4.52
C GLY A 100 -0.01 -3.95 -5.32
N ALA A 101 -1.27 -3.71 -4.96
CA ALA A 101 -2.41 -4.17 -5.76
C ALA A 101 -2.46 -3.47 -7.13
N LYS A 102 -2.07 -2.18 -7.20
CA LYS A 102 -2.01 -1.40 -8.45
C LYS A 102 -0.84 -1.82 -9.34
N VAL A 103 0.30 -2.20 -8.74
CA VAL A 103 1.47 -2.75 -9.47
C VAL A 103 1.18 -4.13 -10.07
N GLU A 104 0.51 -5.01 -9.33
CA GLU A 104 0.15 -6.34 -9.84
C GLU A 104 -0.84 -6.24 -11.01
N ASP A 105 -1.80 -5.31 -10.93
CA ASP A 105 -2.76 -5.07 -12.01
C ASP A 105 -2.15 -4.35 -13.23
N SER A 106 -1.04 -3.61 -13.06
CA SER A 106 -0.33 -2.92 -14.15
C SER A 106 0.73 -3.79 -14.84
N THR A 107 1.03 -4.98 -14.30
CA THR A 107 1.99 -5.92 -14.88
C THR A 107 1.32 -6.90 -15.85
N PRO A 108 1.94 -7.26 -17.00
CA PRO A 108 1.32 -8.18 -17.96
C PRO A 108 1.03 -9.57 -17.38
N ALA A 109 -0.18 -10.09 -17.66
CA ALA A 109 -0.57 -11.43 -17.23
C ALA A 109 0.26 -12.54 -17.92
N VAL A 110 0.80 -13.46 -17.13
CA VAL A 110 1.58 -14.62 -17.62
C VAL A 110 0.73 -15.88 -17.67
N ARG A 111 0.75 -16.60 -18.80
CA ARG A 111 0.04 -17.88 -18.95
C ARG A 111 0.80 -19.02 -18.28
N ILE A 112 0.16 -19.67 -17.31
CA ILE A 112 0.71 -20.82 -16.59
C ILE A 112 -0.11 -22.10 -16.85
N ASN A 113 0.57 -23.25 -16.83
CA ASN A 113 -0.07 -24.58 -16.87
C ASN A 113 -0.01 -25.20 -15.47
N MET A 114 -1.14 -25.70 -14.96
CA MET A 114 -1.23 -26.30 -13.63
C MET A 114 -2.17 -27.49 -13.61
N THR A 115 -1.99 -28.38 -12.63
CA THR A 115 -2.86 -29.54 -12.39
C THR A 115 -3.70 -29.28 -11.14
N MET A 116 -4.99 -29.63 -11.19
CA MET A 116 -5.87 -29.62 -10.02
C MET A 116 -6.93 -30.71 -10.09
N ASN A 117 -7.54 -31.02 -8.94
CA ASN A 117 -8.66 -31.96 -8.87
C ASN A 117 -9.86 -31.48 -9.71
N SER A 118 -10.46 -32.36 -10.51
CA SER A 118 -11.55 -32.01 -11.43
C SER A 118 -12.79 -31.45 -10.72
N ARG A 119 -13.15 -32.00 -9.56
CA ARG A 119 -14.29 -31.52 -8.77
C ARG A 119 -14.03 -30.14 -8.17
N LEU A 120 -12.78 -29.86 -7.77
CA LEU A 120 -12.41 -28.52 -7.32
C LEU A 120 -12.44 -27.53 -8.47
N LEU A 121 -11.92 -27.89 -9.65
CA LEU A 121 -11.96 -27.05 -10.84
C LEU A 121 -13.39 -26.63 -11.19
N SER A 122 -14.34 -27.57 -11.20
CA SER A 122 -15.76 -27.25 -11.47
C SER A 122 -16.35 -26.29 -10.43
N ARG A 123 -15.96 -26.40 -9.15
CA ARG A 123 -16.41 -25.48 -8.10
C ARG A 123 -15.82 -24.09 -8.28
N VAL A 124 -14.54 -23.99 -8.66
CA VAL A 124 -13.87 -22.73 -8.95
C VAL A 124 -14.55 -22.03 -10.14
N ASP A 125 -14.82 -22.76 -11.22
CA ASP A 125 -15.49 -22.21 -12.40
C ASP A 125 -16.90 -21.67 -12.09
N ALA A 126 -17.69 -22.44 -11.35
CA ALA A 126 -19.03 -22.02 -10.94
C ALA A 126 -18.98 -20.78 -10.02
N ALA A 127 -18.05 -20.75 -9.07
CA ALA A 127 -17.88 -19.60 -8.18
C ALA A 127 -17.40 -18.36 -8.95
N ALA A 128 -16.46 -18.52 -9.90
CA ALA A 128 -15.98 -17.41 -10.71
C ALA A 128 -17.13 -16.81 -11.54
N GLN A 129 -17.90 -17.66 -12.23
CA GLN A 129 -19.04 -17.22 -13.03
C GLN A 129 -20.12 -16.52 -12.20
N ALA A 130 -20.45 -17.04 -11.02
CA ALA A 130 -21.44 -16.45 -10.12
C ALA A 130 -21.04 -15.06 -9.62
N ASN A 131 -19.75 -14.74 -9.60
CA ASN A 131 -19.20 -13.45 -9.17
C ASN A 131 -18.67 -12.59 -10.33
N GLY A 132 -18.99 -12.93 -11.59
CA GLY A 132 -18.55 -12.15 -12.76
C GLY A 132 -17.04 -12.18 -13.01
N LEU A 133 -16.32 -13.17 -12.46
CA LEU A 133 -14.87 -13.33 -12.59
C LEU A 133 -14.53 -14.40 -13.64
N THR A 134 -13.33 -14.30 -14.20
CA THR A 134 -12.72 -15.42 -14.93
C THR A 134 -12.15 -16.44 -13.94
N ARG A 135 -11.95 -17.70 -14.38
CA ARG A 135 -11.26 -18.72 -13.57
C ARG A 135 -9.93 -18.20 -13.02
N SER A 136 -9.09 -17.65 -13.91
CA SER A 136 -7.79 -17.09 -13.53
C SER A 136 -7.94 -15.89 -12.59
N GLY A 137 -8.96 -15.05 -12.78
CA GLY A 137 -9.26 -13.93 -11.89
C GLY A 137 -9.59 -14.38 -10.46
N LEU A 138 -10.44 -15.41 -10.30
CA LEU A 138 -10.75 -15.95 -8.98
C LEU A 138 -9.53 -16.62 -8.33
N LEU A 139 -8.72 -17.36 -9.11
CA LEU A 139 -7.50 -17.97 -8.61
C LEU A 139 -6.47 -16.92 -8.18
N ALA A 140 -6.30 -15.85 -8.94
CA ALA A 140 -5.43 -14.73 -8.60
C ALA A 140 -5.91 -14.01 -7.33
N LEU A 141 -7.22 -13.73 -7.23
CA LEU A 141 -7.83 -13.15 -6.03
C LEU A 141 -7.56 -13.99 -4.78
N ALA A 142 -7.78 -15.31 -4.86
CA ALA A 142 -7.54 -16.22 -3.76
C ALA A 142 -6.04 -16.29 -3.39
N ALA A 143 -5.14 -16.27 -4.38
CA ALA A 143 -3.70 -16.24 -4.15
C ALA A 143 -3.27 -14.95 -3.44
N ARG A 144 -3.72 -13.77 -3.91
CA ARG A 144 -3.47 -12.48 -3.26
C ARG A 144 -3.97 -12.46 -1.82
N GLN A 145 -5.19 -12.94 -1.58
CA GLN A 145 -5.75 -13.00 -0.23
C GLN A 145 -4.90 -13.89 0.69
N TRP A 146 -4.45 -15.05 0.20
CA TRP A 146 -3.59 -15.95 0.97
C TRP A 146 -2.21 -15.31 1.23
N ILE A 147 -1.59 -14.72 0.22
CA ILE A 147 -0.30 -14.01 0.35
C ILE A 147 -0.41 -12.87 1.35
N ASN A 148 -1.47 -12.05 1.29
CA ASN A 148 -1.64 -10.93 2.23
C ASN A 148 -1.92 -11.41 3.67
N THR A 149 -2.56 -12.57 3.84
CA THR A 149 -2.85 -13.14 5.16
C THR A 149 -1.62 -13.85 5.76
N ASN A 150 -0.76 -14.43 4.93
CA ASN A 150 0.34 -15.31 5.34
C ASN A 150 1.75 -14.74 5.09
N GLY A 151 1.89 -13.74 4.23
CA GLY A 151 3.16 -13.13 3.81
C GLY A 151 3.73 -12.15 4.84
N SER A 152 2.89 -11.53 5.67
CA SER A 152 3.33 -10.62 6.75
C SER A 152 4.11 -11.32 7.88
N GLY A 153 4.33 -12.65 7.80
CA GLY A 153 5.10 -13.45 8.75
C GLY A 153 6.39 -14.06 8.21
N ALA A 154 6.75 -13.86 6.95
CA ALA A 154 7.89 -14.56 6.32
C ALA A 154 9.25 -13.84 6.44
N ASN A 155 9.31 -12.69 7.12
CA ASN A 155 10.57 -11.97 7.38
C ASN A 155 10.75 -11.64 8.87
N ARG A 156 10.66 -12.68 9.72
CA ARG A 156 11.09 -12.63 11.13
C ARG A 156 11.83 -13.91 11.49
#